data_AF-A0A2D9DW43-F1
#
_entry.id   AF-A0A2D9DW43-F1
#
_cell.length_a   1.000
_cell.length_b   1.000
_cell.length_c   1.000
_cell.angle_alpha   90.00
_cell.angle_beta   90.00
_cell.angle_gamma   90.00
#
_symmetry.space_group_name_H-M   'P 1'
#
loop_
_entity.id
_entity.type
_entity.pdbx_description
1 polymer ?
#
loop_
_entity_poly.entity_id
_entity_poly.type
_entity_poly.pdbx_seq_one_letter_code
_entity_poly.pdbx_strand_id
1 'polypeptide(L)' 'MELAPHTIANREFFAKGRAPHKAEWLDWIRRGVVRGKEIDGKPYVDLNWFAVNDVMQPPPTTPKRSGLDLLT' A
#
# COMPACT_ATOMS: atom_id res chain seq x y z
N MET A 1 2.72 7.40 12.46
CA MET A 1 2.69 7.17 11.00
C MET A 1 3.67 8.16 10.41
N GLU A 2 4.77 7.68 9.88
CA GLU A 2 5.81 8.54 9.30
C GLU A 2 5.59 8.57 7.79
N LEU A 3 4.77 9.53 7.36
CA LEU A 3 4.41 9.68 5.95
C LEU A 3 5.54 10.36 5.20
N ALA A 4 6.16 9.63 4.28
CA ALA A 4 7.16 10.16 3.38
C ALA A 4 6.68 10.10 1.93
N PRO A 5 7.17 10.99 1.05
CA PRO A 5 6.95 10.85 -0.38
C PRO A 5 7.44 9.49 -0.91
N HIS A 6 6.71 8.92 -1.88
CA HIS A 6 7.08 7.65 -2.53
C HIS A 6 8.52 7.62 -3.07
N THR A 7 9.11 8.76 -3.42
CA THR A 7 10.51 8.85 -3.88
C THR A 7 11.52 8.50 -2.81
N ILE A 8 11.22 8.76 -1.54
CA ILE A 8 12.06 8.37 -0.40
C ILE A 8 11.97 6.84 -0.23
N ALA A 9 10.77 6.28 -0.23
CA ALA A 9 10.56 4.83 -0.17
C ALA A 9 11.25 4.10 -1.33
N ASN A 10 11.15 4.64 -2.55
CA ASN A 10 11.84 4.13 -3.74
C ASN A 10 13.36 4.07 -3.58
N ARG A 11 13.96 5.01 -2.84
CA ARG A 11 15.41 5.05 -2.62
C ARG A 11 15.85 4.07 -1.54
N GLU A 12 15.04 3.86 -0.51
CA GLU A 12 15.42 3.08 0.67
C GLU A 12 15.09 1.59 0.53
N PHE A 13 13.97 1.25 -0.11
CA PHE A 13 13.46 -0.13 -0.14
C PHE A 13 13.57 -0.81 -1.51
N PHE A 14 13.99 -0.09 -2.55
CA PHE A 14 14.07 -0.65 -3.91
C PHE A 14 15.45 -0.48 -4.52
N ALA A 15 15.87 -1.50 -5.28
CA ALA A 15 17.07 -1.41 -6.09
C ALA A 15 16.91 -0.34 -7.21
N LYS A 16 18.03 0.26 -7.61
CA LYS A 16 18.07 1.28 -8.66
C LYS A 16 17.41 0.76 -9.95
N GLY A 17 16.43 1.49 -10.46
CA GLY A 17 15.69 1.15 -11.69
C GLY A 17 14.60 0.08 -11.51
N ARG A 18 14.37 -0.42 -10.29
CA ARG A 18 13.31 -1.40 -9.98
C ARG A 18 12.16 -0.79 -9.18
N ALA A 19 12.22 0.51 -8.94
CA ALA A 19 11.23 1.21 -8.14
C ALA A 19 9.92 1.45 -8.92
N PRO A 20 8.76 1.34 -8.27
CA PRO A 20 7.46 1.60 -8.87
C PRO A 20 7.28 3.04 -9.35
N HIS A 21 6.46 3.20 -10.38
CA HIS A 21 6.04 4.51 -10.85
C HIS A 21 4.98 5.12 -9.93
N LYS A 22 4.83 6.45 -9.97
CA LYS A 22 3.84 7.21 -9.19
C LYS A 22 2.42 6.66 -9.30
N ALA A 23 2.00 6.25 -10.51
CA ALA A 23 0.66 5.72 -10.76
C ALA A 23 0.43 4.39 -10.03
N GLU A 24 1.45 3.53 -9.98
CA GLU A 24 1.41 2.23 -9.30
C GLU A 24 1.32 2.41 -7.77
N TRP A 25 2.07 3.38 -7.23
CA TRP A 25 1.95 3.77 -5.82
C TRP A 25 0.55 4.22 -5.43
N LEU A 26 -0.10 5.03 -6.28
CA LEU A 26 -1.47 5.48 -6.05
C LEU A 26 -2.45 4.30 -6.09
N ASP A 27 -2.28 3.36 -7.02
CA ASP A 27 -3.07 2.12 -7.07
C ASP A 27 -2.91 1.29 -5.79
N TRP A 28 -1.69 1.09 -5.33
CA TRP A 28 -1.40 0.32 -4.11
C TRP A 28 -2.00 0.93 -2.85
N ILE A 29 -1.93 2.26 -2.71
CA ILE A 29 -2.57 2.96 -1.59
C ILE A 29 -4.09 2.78 -1.65
N ARG A 30 -4.70 2.94 -2.83
CA ARG A 30 -6.16 2.80 -3.03
C ARG A 30 -6.65 1.37 -2.77
N ARG A 31 -5.84 0.38 -3.12
CA ARG A 31 -6.11 -1.05 -2.89
C ARG A 31 -5.74 -1.51 -1.47
N GLY A 32 -5.13 -0.65 -0.66
CA GLY A 32 -4.66 -0.97 0.68
C GLY A 32 -3.48 -1.95 0.72
N VAL A 33 -2.79 -2.16 -0.40
CA VAL A 33 -1.55 -2.98 -0.49
C VAL A 33 -0.44 -2.35 0.33
N VAL A 34 -0.39 -1.02 0.33
CA VAL A 34 0.56 -0.23 1.14
C VAL A 34 -0.22 0.74 2.00
N ARG A 35 0.21 0.90 3.25
CA ARG A 35 -0.30 1.94 4.12
C ARG A 35 0.21 3.31 3.70
N GLY A 36 -0.69 4.17 3.25
CA GLY A 36 -0.34 5.51 2.80
C GLY A 36 -1.57 6.38 2.59
N LYS A 37 -1.35 7.58 2.05
CA LYS A 37 -2.39 8.53 1.70
C LYS A 37 -2.05 9.24 0.39
N GLU A 38 -3.08 9.48 -0.41
CA GLU A 38 -3.02 10.40 -1.53
C GLU A 38 -3.27 11.83 -1.01
N ILE A 39 -2.31 12.74 -1.26
CA ILE A 39 -2.43 14.17 -0.91
C ILE A 39 -2.10 14.95 -2.17
N ASP A 40 -3.07 15.73 -2.69
CA ASP A 40 -2.91 16.55 -3.90
C ASP A 40 -2.39 15.74 -5.11
N GLY A 41 -2.96 14.54 -5.31
CA GLY A 41 -2.55 13.62 -6.38
C GLY A 41 -1.12 13.07 -6.24
N LYS A 42 -0.48 13.21 -5.08
CA LYS A 42 0.85 12.65 -4.77
C LYS A 42 0.73 11.54 -3.72
N PRO A 43 1.39 10.38 -3.94
CA PRO A 43 1.39 9.29 -2.97
C PRO A 43 2.39 9.57 -1.84
N TYR A 44 1.90 9.50 -0.61
CA TYR A 44 2.68 9.48 0.63
C TYR A 44 2.50 8.13 1.31
N VAL A 45 3.58 7.51 1.76
CA VAL A 45 3.57 6.15 2.31
C VAL A 45 4.20 6.10 3.69
N ASP A 46 3.73 5.19 4.54
CA ASP A 46 4.23 5.00 5.89
C ASP A 46 5.52 4.16 5.85
N LEU A 47 6.68 4.78 6.07
CA LEU A 47 7.98 4.08 6.00
C LEU A 47 8.09 2.98 7.06
N ASN A 48 7.45 3.17 8.22
CA ASN A 48 7.42 2.16 9.28
C ASN A 48 6.67 0.89 8.84
N TRP A 49 5.72 0.99 7.91
CA TRP A 49 5.05 -0.17 7.36
C TRP A 49 6.03 -1.01 6.53
N PHE A 50 6.91 -0.39 5.76
CA PHE A 50 7.95 -1.07 4.98
C PHE A 50 9.06 -1.68 5.84
N ALA A 51 9.43 -1.03 6.95
CA ALA A 51 10.44 -1.56 7.87
C ALA A 51 9.99 -2.85 8.59
N VAL A 52 8.67 -3.09 8.68
CA VAL A 52 8.08 -4.19 9.45
C VAL A 52 7.47 -5.27 8.54
N ASN A 53 7.18 -4.97 7.27
CA ASN A 53 6.56 -5.91 6.33
C ASN A 53 7.50 -6.17 5.15
N ASP A 54 7.98 -7.41 5.03
CA ASP A 54 8.81 -7.86 3.90
C ASP A 54 8.04 -8.09 2.59
N VAL A 55 6.71 -8.01 2.64
CA VAL A 55 5.84 -8.44 1.54
C VAL A 55 4.81 -7.37 1.19
N MET A 56 4.86 -6.90 -0.06
CA MET A 56 3.84 -6.00 -0.64
C MET A 56 2.66 -6.81 -1.18
N GLN A 57 1.89 -7.42 -0.28
CA GLN A 57 0.66 -8.11 -0.66
C GLN A 57 -0.58 -7.29 -0.26
N PRO A 58 -1.65 -7.31 -1.08
CA PRO A 58 -2.93 -6.81 -0.63
C PRO A 58 -3.35 -7.56 0.65
N PRO A 59 -4.06 -6.89 1.58
CA PRO A 59 -4.63 -7.59 2.72
C PRO A 59 -5.47 -8.77 2.19
N PRO A 60 -5.43 -9.94 2.85
CA PRO A 60 -6.24 -11.06 2.43
C PRO A 60 -7.67 -10.58 2.30
N THR A 61 -8.26 -10.73 1.11
CA THR A 61 -9.67 -10.44 0.89
C THR A 61 -10.45 -11.36 1.81
N THR A 62 -10.84 -10.88 2.98
CA THR A 62 -11.84 -11.56 3.79
C THR A 62 -13.06 -11.62 2.89
N PRO A 63 -13.57 -12.81 2.52
CA PRO A 63 -14.85 -12.86 1.83
C PRO A 63 -15.83 -12.12 2.73
N LYS A 64 -16.44 -11.05 2.22
CA LYS A 64 -17.59 -10.45 2.87
C LYS A 64 -18.59 -11.59 3.00
N ARG A 65 -18.71 -12.15 4.21
CA ARG A 65 -19.86 -12.99 4.54
C ARG A 65 -21.06 -12.07 4.41
N SER A 66 -21.69 -12.09 3.25
CA SER A 66 -23.03 -11.56 3.08
C SER A 66 -23.87 -12.24 4.16
N GLY A 67 -24.57 -11.48 4.99
CA GLY A 67 -25.39 -12.00 6.09
C GLY A 67 -26.60 -12.83 5.65
N LEU A 68 -26.56 -13.43 4.45
CA LEU A 68 -27.59 -14.25 3.85
C LEU A 68 -27.38 -15.76 4.07
N ASP A 69 -26.24 -16.18 4.63
CA ASP A 69 -25.95 -17.60 4.90
C ASP A 69 -26.44 -18.09 6.28
N LEU A 70 -27.18 -17.27 7.04
CA LEU A 70 -27.71 -17.63 8.37
C LEU A 70 -29.17 -18.12 8.36
N LEU A 71 -29.75 -18.42 7.19
CA LEU A 71 -31.18 -18.79 7.05
C LEU A 71 -31.43 -20.17 6.40
N THR A 72 -30.47 -21.09 6.46
CA THR A 72 -30.68 -22.50 6.04
C THR A 72 -30.23 -23.47 7.11
#